data_AF-A0A5S9MYT5-F1
#
_entry.id   AF-A0A5S9MYT5-F1
#
_cell.length_a   1.000
_cell.length_b   1.000
_cell.length_c   1.000
_cell.angle_alpha   90.00
_cell.angle_beta   90.00
_cell.angle_gamma   90.00
#
_symmetry.space_group_name_H-M   'P 1'
#
loop_
_entity.id
_entity.type
_entity.pdbx_description
1 polymer ?
#
loop_
_entity_poly.entity_id
_entity_poly.type
_entity_poly.pdbx_seq_one_letter_code
_entity_poly.pdbx_strand_id
1 'polypeptide(L)'
;MSSIKEYYLENEESRYIRLAEILGISWQELQGLDYEINARVSKDGNLYSHNLTFSQENDSYVVKKIKGLSEDWNVEIAPWELERNEEDEYELGAIARNTDYRLSFINELQDLNGLLGLDVTDNNLHRILLRQIFISIIGAVETYLSDAFINEVLSKQYYLERFVATHPEFKKQKISLSEIFYESLKIEEKAKTIMLGTIYHKLPTVRQMYQDTFGITFPPIADMQKYIVKRHDLVHRNGKTADGVKIDIDIDTIDKLKRSAIGLVDQVSIEINNLSDEDKPF
;
A
#
# COMPACT_ATOMS: atom_id res chain seq x y z
N MET A 1 -23.91 12.98 0.50
CA MET A 1 -23.82 12.13 1.70
C MET A 1 -24.13 10.71 1.28
N SER A 2 -23.21 10.13 0.51
CA SER A 2 -23.13 8.70 0.21
C SER A 2 -22.47 8.08 1.44
N SER A 3 -23.30 7.74 2.43
CA SER A 3 -22.89 7.63 3.83
C SER A 3 -22.80 6.18 4.25
N ILE A 4 -21.58 5.65 4.40
CA ILE A 4 -21.23 4.44 5.17
C ILE A 4 -21.84 3.11 4.65
N LYS A 5 -23.09 3.11 4.20
CA LYS A 5 -23.86 2.00 3.65
C LYS A 5 -23.38 1.60 2.25
N GLU A 6 -23.00 2.56 1.41
CA GLU A 6 -22.33 2.26 0.11
C GLU A 6 -20.94 1.65 0.35
N TYR A 7 -20.16 2.19 1.30
CA TYR A 7 -18.87 1.60 1.72
C TYR A 7 -19.00 0.18 2.31
N TYR A 8 -20.09 -0.12 3.05
CA TYR A 8 -20.37 -1.47 3.53
C TYR A 8 -20.88 -2.42 2.45
N LEU A 9 -21.64 -1.92 1.46
CA LEU A 9 -22.16 -2.73 0.34
C LEU A 9 -21.07 -3.06 -0.69
N GLU A 10 -20.19 -2.10 -1.01
CA GLU A 10 -19.01 -2.31 -1.86
C GLU A 10 -18.06 -3.35 -1.22
N ASN A 11 -17.85 -3.27 0.10
CA ASN A 11 -17.04 -4.26 0.84
C ASN A 11 -17.64 -5.67 0.86
N GLU A 12 -18.96 -5.84 0.78
CA GLU A 12 -19.56 -7.18 0.67
C GLU A 12 -19.35 -7.76 -0.74
N GLU A 13 -19.55 -6.96 -1.79
CA GLU A 13 -19.40 -7.42 -3.18
C GLU A 13 -17.95 -7.82 -3.49
N SER A 14 -16.97 -6.99 -3.14
CA SER A 14 -15.54 -7.32 -3.28
C SER A 14 -15.14 -8.57 -2.49
N ARG A 15 -15.73 -8.79 -1.31
CA ARG A 15 -15.48 -9.99 -0.53
C ARG A 15 -16.00 -11.26 -1.22
N TYR A 16 -17.16 -11.19 -1.89
CA TYR A 16 -17.70 -12.33 -2.64
C TYR A 16 -16.97 -12.56 -3.97
N ILE A 17 -16.48 -11.51 -4.64
CA ILE A 17 -15.64 -11.68 -5.83
C ILE A 17 -14.34 -12.38 -5.45
N ARG A 18 -13.66 -11.91 -4.39
CA ARG A 18 -12.45 -12.56 -3.89
C ARG A 18 -12.69 -13.99 -3.43
N LEU A 19 -13.84 -14.25 -2.80
CA LEU A 19 -14.24 -15.62 -2.46
C LEU A 19 -14.36 -16.50 -3.71
N ALA A 20 -14.94 -16.00 -4.80
CA ALA A 20 -15.04 -16.72 -6.06
C ALA A 20 -13.65 -16.99 -6.67
N GLU A 21 -12.74 -16.03 -6.62
CA GLU A 21 -11.35 -16.18 -7.07
C GLU A 21 -10.59 -17.27 -6.31
N ILE A 22 -10.68 -17.27 -4.97
CA ILE A 22 -10.08 -18.30 -4.11
C ILE A 22 -10.61 -19.69 -4.49
N LEU A 23 -11.93 -19.79 -4.68
CA LEU A 23 -12.62 -21.02 -5.05
C LEU A 23 -12.38 -21.42 -6.52
N GLY A 24 -11.77 -20.57 -7.34
CA GLY A 24 -11.49 -20.86 -8.75
C GLY A 24 -12.73 -20.92 -9.65
N ILE A 25 -13.81 -20.24 -9.26
CA ILE A 25 -15.07 -20.15 -10.01
C ILE A 25 -15.43 -18.69 -10.28
N SER A 26 -16.34 -18.43 -11.22
CA SER A 26 -16.82 -17.07 -11.44
C SER A 26 -17.75 -16.60 -10.31
N TRP A 27 -17.82 -15.29 -10.09
CA TRP A 27 -18.77 -14.69 -9.15
C TRP A 27 -20.23 -15.08 -9.44
N GLN A 28 -20.60 -15.19 -10.72
CA GLN A 28 -21.93 -15.63 -11.16
C GLN A 28 -22.22 -17.09 -10.80
N GLU A 29 -21.21 -17.96 -10.93
CA GLU A 29 -21.30 -19.35 -10.48
C GLU A 29 -21.46 -19.42 -8.96
N LEU A 30 -20.64 -18.67 -8.20
CA LEU A 30 -20.71 -18.64 -6.74
C LEU A 30 -22.08 -18.14 -6.23
N GLN A 31 -22.65 -17.11 -6.86
CA GLN A 31 -23.98 -16.61 -6.50
C GLN A 31 -25.11 -17.62 -6.73
N GLY A 32 -24.91 -18.56 -7.66
CA GLY A 32 -25.87 -19.62 -7.96
C GLY A 32 -25.77 -20.83 -7.03
N LEU A 33 -24.81 -20.86 -6.11
CA LEU A 33 -24.62 -21.94 -5.15
C LEU A 33 -25.26 -21.63 -3.79
N ASP A 34 -25.81 -22.65 -3.17
CA ASP A 34 -26.26 -22.64 -1.78
C ASP A 34 -25.12 -23.11 -0.85
N TYR A 35 -24.65 -22.23 0.02
CA TYR A 35 -23.53 -22.51 0.93
C TYR A 35 -23.60 -21.69 2.21
N GLU A 36 -23.02 -22.21 3.28
CA GLU A 36 -22.87 -21.53 4.56
C GLU A 36 -21.40 -21.20 4.82
N ILE A 37 -21.11 -19.99 5.33
CA ILE A 37 -19.78 -19.59 5.78
C ILE A 37 -19.74 -19.59 7.31
N ASN A 38 -18.92 -20.48 7.88
CA ASN A 38 -18.72 -20.59 9.32
C ASN A 38 -17.29 -20.20 9.70
N ALA A 39 -17.15 -19.31 10.68
CA ALA A 39 -15.85 -18.93 11.24
C ALA A 39 -15.40 -19.96 12.29
N ARG A 40 -14.23 -20.58 12.09
CA ARG A 40 -13.59 -21.40 13.12
C ARG A 40 -12.82 -20.49 14.05
N VAL A 41 -13.29 -20.35 15.28
CA VAL A 41 -12.72 -19.43 16.27
C VAL A 41 -12.20 -20.21 17.48
N SER A 42 -11.06 -19.79 18.04
CA SER A 42 -10.52 -20.31 19.30
C SER A 42 -11.48 -20.01 20.47
N LYS A 43 -11.28 -20.68 21.61
CA LYS A 43 -12.01 -20.35 22.86
C LYS A 43 -11.79 -18.90 23.31
N ASP A 44 -10.67 -18.31 22.90
CA ASP A 44 -10.24 -16.96 23.26
C ASP A 44 -10.64 -15.91 22.21
N GLY A 45 -11.38 -16.30 21.17
CA GLY A 45 -11.93 -15.38 20.17
C GLY A 45 -11.10 -15.20 18.90
N ASN A 46 -10.01 -15.96 18.72
CA ASN A 46 -9.17 -15.84 17.52
C ASN A 46 -9.72 -16.65 16.37
N LEU A 47 -10.00 -16.00 15.25
CA LEU A 47 -10.38 -16.64 14.00
C LEU A 47 -9.21 -17.47 13.47
N TYR A 48 -9.42 -18.75 13.12
CA TYR A 48 -8.43 -19.67 12.55
C TYR A 48 -8.68 -19.99 11.08
N SER A 49 -9.93 -20.07 10.67
CA SER A 49 -10.32 -20.36 9.29
C SER A 49 -11.78 -19.98 9.05
N HIS A 50 -12.13 -19.80 7.78
CA HIS A 50 -13.50 -19.80 7.32
C HIS A 50 -13.78 -21.14 6.64
N ASN A 51 -14.73 -21.91 7.18
CA ASN A 51 -15.23 -23.11 6.53
C ASN A 51 -16.45 -22.77 5.72
N LEU A 52 -16.37 -23.00 4.41
CA LEU A 52 -17.50 -22.95 3.51
C LEU A 52 -18.06 -24.35 3.37
N THR A 53 -19.35 -24.53 3.66
CA THR A 53 -20.06 -25.80 3.49
C THR A 53 -21.08 -25.64 2.37
N PHE A 54 -20.91 -26.40 1.29
CA PHE A 54 -21.79 -26.35 0.12
C PHE A 54 -22.91 -27.39 0.24
N SER A 55 -24.14 -26.98 -0.09
CA SER A 55 -25.28 -27.89 -0.16
C SER A 55 -25.06 -28.99 -1.21
N GLN A 56 -25.45 -30.22 -0.90
CA GLN A 56 -25.40 -31.35 -1.84
C GLN A 56 -26.44 -31.22 -2.96
N GLU A 57 -27.40 -30.31 -2.82
CA GLU A 57 -28.41 -30.01 -3.85
C GLU A 57 -27.87 -29.10 -4.98
N ASN A 58 -26.69 -28.53 -4.79
CA ASN A 58 -26.04 -27.69 -5.79
C ASN A 58 -25.66 -28.47 -7.06
N ASP A 59 -25.55 -27.74 -8.18
CA ASP A 59 -25.09 -28.32 -9.43
C ASP A 59 -23.67 -28.89 -9.28
N SER A 60 -23.58 -30.22 -9.34
CA SER A 60 -22.33 -30.97 -9.23
C SER A 60 -21.29 -30.58 -10.30
N TYR A 61 -21.70 -30.02 -11.43
CA TYR A 61 -20.78 -29.52 -12.45
C TYR A 61 -20.03 -28.26 -11.99
N VAL A 62 -20.74 -27.34 -11.33
CA VAL A 62 -20.16 -26.10 -10.80
C VAL A 62 -19.33 -26.39 -9.56
N VAL A 63 -19.87 -27.20 -8.63
CA VAL A 63 -19.18 -27.51 -7.37
C VAL A 63 -17.86 -28.28 -7.60
N LYS A 64 -17.78 -29.14 -8.62
CA LYS A 64 -16.52 -29.83 -8.97
C LYS A 64 -15.41 -28.92 -9.48
N LYS A 65 -15.72 -27.68 -9.88
CA LYS A 65 -14.71 -26.68 -10.24
C LYS A 65 -14.05 -26.05 -9.01
N ILE A 66 -14.69 -26.15 -7.85
CA ILE A 66 -14.25 -25.49 -6.63
C ILE A 66 -12.89 -26.04 -6.19
N LYS A 67 -11.91 -25.16 -6.15
CA LYS A 67 -10.56 -25.44 -5.67
C LYS A 67 -10.60 -25.69 -4.16
N GLY A 68 -9.94 -26.76 -3.73
CA GLY A 68 -9.83 -27.09 -2.30
C GLY A 68 -11.06 -27.75 -1.69
N LEU A 69 -12.04 -28.15 -2.50
CA LEU A 69 -13.24 -28.87 -2.03
C LEU A 69 -12.86 -30.24 -1.46
N SER A 70 -13.27 -30.50 -0.22
CA SER A 70 -13.14 -31.79 0.46
C SER A 70 -14.24 -32.78 0.05
N GLU A 71 -14.08 -34.05 0.42
CA GLU A 71 -15.12 -35.08 0.24
C GLU A 71 -16.44 -34.74 0.97
N ASP A 72 -16.35 -34.02 2.10
CA ASP A 72 -17.50 -33.54 2.88
C ASP A 72 -18.13 -32.23 2.36
N TRP A 73 -17.84 -31.84 1.11
CA TRP A 73 -18.36 -30.61 0.49
C TRP A 73 -17.96 -29.32 1.24
N ASN A 74 -16.77 -29.33 1.84
CA ASN A 74 -16.24 -28.19 2.58
C ASN A 74 -15.00 -27.61 1.89
N VAL A 75 -14.82 -26.30 2.02
CA VAL A 75 -13.54 -25.63 1.73
C VAL A 75 -13.12 -24.88 2.98
N GLU A 76 -11.91 -25.15 3.46
CA GLU A 76 -11.28 -24.40 4.53
C GLU A 76 -10.44 -23.28 3.90
N ILE A 77 -10.85 -22.04 4.13
CA ILE A 77 -10.17 -20.83 3.65
C ILE A 77 -9.42 -20.22 4.82
N ALA A 78 -8.16 -19.85 4.58
CA ALA A 78 -7.38 -19.19 5.60
C ALA A 78 -7.88 -17.76 5.79
N PRO A 79 -7.95 -17.21 7.02
CA PRO A 79 -8.65 -15.94 7.23
C PRO A 79 -8.01 -14.76 6.50
N TRP A 80 -6.70 -14.78 6.29
CA TRP A 80 -6.00 -13.75 5.53
C TRP A 80 -6.36 -13.75 4.03
N GLU A 81 -6.85 -14.86 3.48
CA GLU A 81 -7.33 -14.91 2.09
C GLU A 81 -8.57 -14.03 1.89
N LEU A 82 -9.29 -13.65 2.95
CA LEU A 82 -10.43 -12.71 2.87
C LEU A 82 -10.11 -11.31 3.43
N GLU A 83 -8.90 -11.08 3.96
CA GLU A 83 -8.55 -9.84 4.68
C GLU A 83 -8.03 -8.70 3.79
N ARG A 84 -7.64 -8.94 2.53
CA ARG A 84 -7.35 -7.89 1.53
C ARG A 84 -8.52 -7.63 0.57
N ASN A 85 -8.62 -6.40 0.10
CA ASN A 85 -9.46 -6.07 -1.05
C ASN A 85 -8.67 -6.24 -2.36
N GLU A 86 -9.37 -6.29 -3.48
CA GLU A 86 -8.77 -6.39 -4.82
C GLU A 86 -7.83 -5.20 -5.13
N GLU A 87 -8.12 -4.03 -4.55
CA GLU A 87 -7.33 -2.82 -4.72
C GLU A 87 -5.91 -2.98 -4.15
N ASP A 88 -5.77 -3.50 -2.93
CA ASP A 88 -4.47 -3.76 -2.31
C ASP A 88 -3.63 -4.76 -3.12
N GLU A 89 -4.27 -5.82 -3.66
CA GLU A 89 -3.58 -6.80 -4.49
C GLU A 89 -3.13 -6.20 -5.83
N TYR A 90 -3.99 -5.40 -6.46
CA TYR A 90 -3.65 -4.67 -7.67
C TYR A 90 -2.47 -3.71 -7.43
N GLU A 91 -2.51 -2.94 -6.34
CA GLU A 91 -1.46 -1.98 -5.99
C GLU A 91 -0.13 -2.69 -5.71
N LEU A 92 -0.12 -3.75 -4.88
CA LEU A 92 1.07 -4.57 -4.65
C LEU A 92 1.60 -5.18 -5.95
N GLY A 93 0.69 -5.65 -6.81
CA GLY A 93 1.04 -6.18 -8.13
C GLY A 93 1.65 -5.12 -9.04
N ALA A 94 1.21 -3.86 -8.97
CA ALA A 94 1.79 -2.75 -9.71
C ALA A 94 3.19 -2.40 -9.18
N ILE A 95 3.31 -2.30 -7.85
CA ILE A 95 4.58 -2.00 -7.16
C ILE A 95 5.62 -3.08 -7.45
N ALA A 96 5.26 -4.36 -7.33
CA ALA A 96 6.17 -5.48 -7.56
C ALA A 96 6.64 -5.59 -9.02
N ARG A 97 5.86 -5.08 -9.99
CA ARG A 97 6.27 -5.01 -11.40
C ARG A 97 7.19 -3.82 -11.67
N ASN A 98 7.12 -2.77 -10.86
CA ASN A 98 7.96 -1.57 -10.98
C ASN A 98 9.27 -1.72 -10.21
N THR A 99 10.17 -2.56 -10.72
CA THR A 99 11.50 -2.74 -10.11
C THR A 99 12.45 -1.56 -10.37
N ASP A 100 12.19 -0.77 -11.41
CA ASP A 100 12.92 0.45 -11.74
C ASP A 100 12.24 1.72 -11.18
N TYR A 101 11.81 1.69 -9.91
CA TYR A 101 11.06 2.77 -9.27
C TYR A 101 11.79 4.14 -9.28
N ARG A 102 13.13 4.15 -9.30
CA ARG A 102 13.91 5.39 -9.52
C ARG A 102 13.71 5.96 -10.92
N LEU A 103 13.71 5.12 -11.95
CA LEU A 103 13.49 5.57 -13.33
C LEU A 103 12.08 6.12 -13.49
N SER A 104 11.08 5.45 -12.91
CA SER A 104 9.69 5.91 -12.88
C SER A 104 9.56 7.32 -12.26
N PHE A 105 10.24 7.57 -11.13
CA PHE A 105 10.32 8.91 -10.54
C PHE A 105 10.95 9.96 -11.47
N ILE A 106 12.07 9.62 -12.13
CA ILE A 106 12.76 10.54 -13.05
C ILE A 106 11.89 10.86 -14.27
N ASN A 107 11.21 9.85 -14.84
CA ASN A 107 10.31 10.03 -15.97
C ASN A 107 9.13 10.94 -15.60
N GLU A 108 8.52 10.73 -14.43
CA GLU A 108 7.46 11.62 -13.92
C GLU A 108 7.94 13.08 -13.83
N LEU A 109 9.16 13.32 -13.29
CA LEU A 109 9.72 14.67 -13.27
C LEU A 109 9.98 15.25 -14.66
N GLN A 110 10.32 14.43 -15.66
CA GLN A 110 10.50 14.87 -17.04
C GLN A 110 9.16 15.28 -17.65
N ASP A 111 8.10 14.51 -17.45
CA ASP A 111 6.75 14.83 -17.93
C ASP A 111 6.22 16.12 -17.27
N LEU A 112 6.46 16.29 -15.98
CA LEU A 112 6.13 17.52 -15.24
C LEU A 112 6.91 18.72 -15.75
N ASN A 113 8.17 18.55 -16.19
CA ASN A 113 8.91 19.61 -16.87
C ASN A 113 8.30 19.93 -18.26
N GLY A 114 7.80 18.93 -18.98
CA GLY A 114 7.03 19.12 -20.20
C GLY A 114 5.80 20.00 -19.96
N LEU A 115 5.07 19.75 -18.87
CA LEU A 115 3.94 20.60 -18.46
C LEU A 115 4.35 22.03 -18.12
N LEU A 116 5.48 22.23 -17.42
CA LEU A 116 6.01 23.58 -17.14
C LEU A 116 6.36 24.35 -18.41
N GLY A 117 6.73 23.66 -19.49
CA GLY A 117 7.11 24.25 -20.77
C GLY A 117 5.93 24.71 -21.63
N LEU A 118 4.69 24.43 -21.23
CA LEU A 118 3.50 24.85 -21.97
C LEU A 118 3.28 26.36 -21.85
N ASP A 119 2.99 27.02 -22.98
CA ASP A 119 2.60 28.42 -22.99
C ASP A 119 1.15 28.58 -22.54
N VAL A 120 0.97 28.92 -21.26
CA VAL A 120 -0.35 29.16 -20.65
C VAL A 120 -0.51 30.66 -20.41
N THR A 121 -1.21 31.31 -21.32
CA THR A 121 -1.40 32.78 -21.33
C THR A 121 -2.38 33.28 -20.26
N ASP A 122 -3.32 32.43 -19.81
CA ASP A 122 -4.22 32.77 -18.72
C ASP A 122 -3.52 32.61 -17.35
N ASN A 123 -3.40 33.71 -16.62
CA ASN A 123 -2.71 33.76 -15.33
C ASN A 123 -3.35 32.87 -14.25
N ASN A 124 -4.66 32.64 -14.28
CA ASN A 124 -5.31 31.78 -13.29
C ASN A 124 -5.04 30.30 -13.60
N LEU A 125 -5.13 29.92 -14.87
CA LEU A 125 -4.77 28.57 -15.31
C LEU A 125 -3.30 28.28 -15.06
N HIS A 126 -2.40 29.23 -15.34
CA HIS A 126 -0.96 29.08 -15.06
C HIS A 126 -0.70 28.85 -13.56
N ARG A 127 -1.36 29.60 -12.68
CA ARG A 127 -1.27 29.39 -11.22
C ARG A 127 -1.79 28.02 -10.78
N ILE A 128 -2.87 27.55 -11.38
CA ILE A 128 -3.42 26.21 -11.10
C ILE A 128 -2.42 25.15 -11.57
N LEU A 129 -1.85 25.30 -12.76
CA LEU A 129 -0.84 24.40 -13.31
C LEU A 129 0.36 24.27 -12.37
N LEU A 130 0.96 25.40 -11.96
CA LEU A 130 2.08 25.40 -11.01
C LEU A 130 1.73 24.72 -9.68
N ARG A 131 0.53 24.95 -9.17
CA ARG A 131 0.06 24.26 -7.96
C ARG A 131 -0.05 22.75 -8.16
N GLN A 132 -0.60 22.29 -9.29
CA GLN A 132 -0.73 20.86 -9.54
C GLN A 132 0.65 20.21 -9.72
N ILE A 133 1.55 20.84 -10.45
CA ILE A 133 2.92 20.35 -10.62
C ILE A 133 3.64 20.25 -9.26
N PHE A 134 3.47 21.24 -8.37
CA PHE A 134 4.00 21.17 -7.01
C PHE A 134 3.50 19.93 -6.27
N ILE A 135 2.19 19.66 -6.32
CA ILE A 135 1.56 18.51 -5.66
C ILE A 135 2.07 17.20 -6.28
N SER A 136 2.15 17.12 -7.61
CA SER A 136 2.61 15.93 -8.34
C SER A 136 4.07 15.58 -8.04
N ILE A 137 4.97 16.57 -7.93
CA ILE A 137 6.37 16.29 -7.55
C ILE A 137 6.44 15.61 -6.18
N ILE A 138 5.62 16.04 -5.23
CA ILE A 138 5.58 15.42 -3.90
C ILE A 138 4.95 14.02 -3.98
N GLY A 139 3.89 13.85 -4.77
CA GLY A 139 3.32 12.54 -5.07
C GLY A 139 4.36 11.57 -5.64
N ALA A 140 5.18 12.02 -6.58
CA ALA A 140 6.26 11.21 -7.16
C ALA A 140 7.29 10.76 -6.11
N VAL A 141 7.63 11.63 -5.15
CA VAL A 141 8.49 11.26 -4.02
C VAL A 141 7.81 10.24 -3.10
N GLU A 142 6.52 10.41 -2.81
CA GLU A 142 5.75 9.45 -2.01
C GLU A 142 5.72 8.07 -2.68
N THR A 143 5.43 8.01 -3.98
CA THR A 143 5.44 6.78 -4.78
C THR A 143 6.82 6.14 -4.77
N TYR A 144 7.88 6.90 -5.01
CA TYR A 144 9.25 6.35 -4.95
C TYR A 144 9.55 5.72 -3.58
N LEU A 145 9.22 6.42 -2.48
CA LEU A 145 9.48 5.92 -1.13
C LEU A 145 8.61 4.70 -0.78
N SER A 146 7.40 4.60 -1.32
CA SER A 146 6.53 3.42 -1.17
C SER A 146 7.08 2.23 -1.94
N ASP A 147 7.30 2.42 -3.24
CA ASP A 147 7.74 1.38 -4.15
C ASP A 147 9.09 0.81 -3.72
N ALA A 148 10.05 1.67 -3.38
CA ALA A 148 11.36 1.24 -2.93
C ALA A 148 11.28 0.44 -1.62
N PHE A 149 10.48 0.90 -0.65
CA PHE A 149 10.36 0.20 0.63
C PHE A 149 9.73 -1.18 0.45
N ILE A 150 8.59 -1.24 -0.24
CA ILE A 150 7.82 -2.47 -0.42
C ILE A 150 8.61 -3.48 -1.26
N ASN A 151 9.24 -3.06 -2.37
CA ASN A 151 10.05 -3.95 -3.19
C ASN A 151 11.22 -4.54 -2.39
N GLU A 152 11.96 -3.74 -1.63
CA GLU A 152 13.11 -4.24 -0.86
C GLU A 152 12.67 -5.14 0.29
N VAL A 153 11.58 -4.83 1.00
CA VAL A 153 11.06 -5.67 2.09
C VAL A 153 10.55 -7.01 1.57
N LEU A 154 9.78 -7.02 0.48
CA LEU A 154 9.15 -8.23 -0.03
C LEU A 154 10.09 -9.11 -0.86
N SER A 155 11.15 -8.55 -1.44
CA SER A 155 12.14 -9.33 -2.20
C SER A 155 13.11 -10.10 -1.31
N LYS A 156 13.26 -9.71 -0.03
CA LYS A 156 14.26 -10.26 0.88
C LYS A 156 13.64 -10.58 2.25
N GLN A 157 13.52 -11.87 2.55
CA GLN A 157 12.96 -12.38 3.82
C GLN A 157 13.56 -11.71 5.06
N TYR A 158 14.87 -11.44 5.06
CA TYR A 158 15.55 -10.75 6.15
C TYR A 158 14.97 -9.35 6.45
N TYR A 159 14.63 -8.56 5.42
CA TYR A 159 14.05 -7.24 5.62
C TYR A 159 12.59 -7.32 6.08
N LEU A 160 11.84 -8.32 5.63
CA LEU A 160 10.51 -8.62 6.17
C LEU A 160 10.58 -8.91 7.68
N GLU A 161 11.50 -9.78 8.10
CA GLU A 161 11.73 -10.10 9.51
C GLU A 161 12.11 -8.86 10.33
N ARG A 162 13.01 -8.02 9.82
CA ARG A 162 13.40 -6.77 10.48
C ARG A 162 12.25 -5.78 10.58
N PHE A 163 11.46 -5.62 9.51
CA PHE A 163 10.29 -4.75 9.54
C PHE A 163 9.29 -5.21 10.61
N VAL A 164 8.95 -6.49 10.61
CA VAL A 164 8.07 -7.10 11.62
C VAL A 164 8.63 -6.93 13.03
N ALA A 165 9.92 -7.17 13.24
CA ALA A 165 10.54 -7.07 14.55
C ALA A 165 10.62 -5.63 15.08
N THR A 166 10.69 -4.63 14.21
CA THR A 166 10.93 -3.24 14.59
C THR A 166 9.68 -2.37 14.60
N HIS A 167 8.70 -2.66 13.74
CA HIS A 167 7.54 -1.79 13.53
C HIS A 167 6.56 -1.80 14.73
N PRO A 168 6.05 -0.63 15.16
CA PRO A 168 5.26 -0.51 16.39
C PRO A 168 3.99 -1.37 16.43
N GLU A 169 3.32 -1.59 15.30
CA GLU A 169 2.09 -2.39 15.22
C GLU A 169 2.32 -3.86 15.61
N PHE A 170 3.48 -4.42 15.25
CA PHE A 170 3.83 -5.79 15.64
C PHE A 170 4.36 -5.86 17.08
N LYS A 171 5.19 -4.89 17.49
CA LYS A 171 5.74 -4.84 18.86
C LYS A 171 4.68 -4.75 19.95
N LYS A 172 3.54 -4.11 19.67
CA LYS A 172 2.45 -3.95 20.64
C LYS A 172 1.62 -5.22 20.81
N GLN A 173 1.62 -6.11 19.82
CA GLN A 173 0.82 -7.33 19.85
C GLN A 173 1.45 -8.36 20.78
N LYS A 174 0.65 -8.90 21.70
CA LYS A 174 1.04 -10.04 22.54
C LYS A 174 0.33 -11.28 22.02
N ILE A 175 1.10 -12.33 21.79
CA ILE A 175 0.59 -13.63 21.33
C ILE A 175 1.01 -14.72 22.31
N SER A 176 0.13 -15.69 22.54
CA SER A 176 0.40 -16.93 23.26
C SER A 176 1.14 -17.91 22.35
N LEU A 177 1.82 -18.89 22.96
CA LEU A 177 2.53 -19.91 22.18
C LEU A 177 1.57 -20.77 21.33
N SER A 178 0.32 -20.94 21.76
CA SER A 178 -0.72 -21.64 20.99
C SER A 178 -1.15 -20.91 19.72
N GLU A 179 -0.90 -19.60 19.62
CA GLU A 179 -1.28 -18.78 18.45
C GLU A 179 -0.13 -18.64 17.45
N ILE A 180 1.11 -19.00 17.83
CA ILE A 180 2.31 -18.67 17.05
C ILE A 180 2.26 -19.17 15.61
N PHE A 181 1.81 -20.41 15.41
CA PHE A 181 1.73 -21.02 14.09
C PHE A 181 0.78 -20.23 13.19
N TYR A 182 -0.37 -19.85 13.74
CA TYR A 182 -1.38 -19.12 13.00
C TYR A 182 -0.96 -17.68 12.68
N GLU A 183 -0.42 -16.96 13.67
CA GLU A 183 0.07 -15.59 13.47
C GLU A 183 1.26 -15.54 12.50
N SER A 184 2.10 -16.58 12.49
CA SER A 184 3.21 -16.68 11.54
C SER A 184 2.76 -16.79 10.09
N LEU A 185 1.62 -17.44 9.82
CA LEU A 185 1.07 -17.55 8.46
C LEU A 185 0.49 -16.22 7.95
N LYS A 186 0.08 -15.33 8.86
CA LYS A 186 -0.48 -14.01 8.54
C LYS A 186 0.54 -12.89 8.45
N ILE A 187 1.77 -13.14 8.88
CA ILE A 187 2.68 -12.06 9.24
C ILE A 187 3.10 -11.22 8.04
N GLU A 188 3.39 -11.88 6.92
CA GLU A 188 3.70 -11.23 5.65
C GLU A 188 2.49 -10.45 5.15
N GLU A 189 1.30 -11.03 5.28
CA GLU A 189 0.10 -10.41 4.76
C GLU A 189 -0.26 -9.14 5.51
N LYS A 190 -0.14 -9.18 6.83
CA LYS A 190 -0.26 -8.02 7.71
C LYS A 190 0.82 -6.98 7.45
N ALA A 191 2.05 -7.40 7.18
CA ALA A 191 3.15 -6.48 6.86
C ALA A 191 2.85 -5.70 5.58
N LYS A 192 2.42 -6.36 4.51
CA LYS A 192 2.00 -5.72 3.25
C LYS A 192 0.89 -4.68 3.48
N THR A 193 -0.17 -5.03 4.22
CA THR A 193 -1.27 -4.09 4.53
C THR A 193 -0.77 -2.86 5.30
N ILE A 194 0.14 -3.04 6.27
CA ILE A 194 0.75 -1.92 6.99
C ILE A 194 1.59 -1.04 6.05
N MET A 195 2.37 -1.65 5.15
CA MET A 195 3.20 -0.91 4.21
C MET A 195 2.38 -0.11 3.20
N LEU A 196 1.29 -0.67 2.66
CA LEU A 196 0.35 0.04 1.78
C LEU A 196 -0.37 1.18 2.52
N GLY A 197 -0.82 0.94 3.75
CA GLY A 197 -1.48 1.95 4.57
C GLY A 197 -0.54 3.03 5.13
N THR A 198 0.76 2.96 4.84
CA THR A 198 1.75 3.92 5.35
C THR A 198 1.64 5.24 4.61
N ILE A 199 1.62 6.35 5.35
CA ILE A 199 1.54 7.71 4.79
C ILE A 199 2.96 8.20 4.48
N TYR A 200 3.43 8.01 3.24
CA TYR A 200 4.83 8.23 2.87
C TYR A 200 5.29 9.70 2.87
N HIS A 201 4.40 10.69 2.83
CA HIS A 201 4.80 12.09 3.08
C HIS A 201 5.09 12.39 4.55
N LYS A 202 4.82 11.50 5.50
CA LYS A 202 5.27 11.65 6.89
C LYS A 202 6.75 11.27 7.02
N LEU A 203 7.63 12.08 6.41
CA LEU A 203 9.07 11.80 6.32
C LEU A 203 9.76 11.45 7.65
N PRO A 204 9.42 12.04 8.81
CA PRO A 204 10.02 11.61 10.07
C PRO A 204 9.74 10.15 10.41
N THR A 205 8.51 9.67 10.13
CA THR A 205 8.10 8.28 10.31
C THR A 205 8.76 7.38 9.27
N VAL A 206 8.72 7.78 7.99
CA VAL A 206 9.33 7.01 6.90
C VAL A 206 10.83 6.85 7.12
N ARG A 207 11.53 7.91 7.50
CA ARG A 207 12.94 7.87 7.88
C ARG A 207 13.19 6.79 8.93
N GLN A 208 12.46 6.84 10.04
CA GLN A 208 12.66 5.88 11.14
C GLN A 208 12.40 4.44 10.65
N MET A 209 11.35 4.25 9.85
CA MET A 209 10.99 2.96 9.28
C MET A 209 12.09 2.40 8.37
N TYR A 210 12.66 3.22 7.48
CA TYR A 210 13.80 2.83 6.63
C TYR A 210 15.05 2.49 7.44
N GLN A 211 15.37 3.29 8.46
CA GLN A 211 16.54 3.06 9.31
C GLN A 211 16.41 1.78 10.13
N ASP A 212 15.23 1.53 10.70
CA ASP A 212 14.98 0.34 11.52
C ASP A 212 14.99 -0.94 10.68
N THR A 213 14.34 -0.91 9.52
CA THR A 213 14.21 -2.07 8.63
C THR A 213 15.50 -2.37 7.88
N PHE A 214 16.11 -1.38 7.22
CA PHE A 214 17.26 -1.59 6.33
C PHE A 214 18.61 -1.32 6.99
N GLY A 215 18.64 -0.66 8.16
CA GLY A 215 19.91 -0.30 8.81
C GLY A 215 20.70 0.81 8.10
N ILE A 216 20.08 1.53 7.16
CA ILE A 216 20.73 2.58 6.36
C ILE A 216 20.78 3.93 7.08
N THR A 217 21.60 4.85 6.57
CA THR A 217 21.54 6.26 6.99
C THR A 217 20.58 7.01 6.08
N PHE A 218 19.34 7.19 6.54
CA PHE A 218 18.38 7.97 5.76
C PHE A 218 18.79 9.45 5.67
N PRO A 219 18.72 10.05 4.47
CA PRO A 219 19.19 11.42 4.24
C PRO A 219 18.43 12.50 5.04
N PRO A 220 19.00 13.71 5.18
CA PRO A 220 18.32 14.83 5.82
C PRO A 220 17.00 15.21 5.14
N ILE A 221 15.91 15.25 5.91
CA ILE A 221 14.55 15.51 5.40
C ILE A 221 14.13 16.98 5.48
N ALA A 222 14.95 17.85 6.09
CA ALA A 222 14.52 19.20 6.50
C ALA A 222 14.03 20.07 5.34
N ASP A 223 14.68 19.98 4.18
CA ASP A 223 14.28 20.77 3.02
C ASP A 223 12.99 20.25 2.38
N MET A 224 12.87 18.93 2.20
CA MET A 224 11.64 18.32 1.69
C MET A 224 10.46 18.51 2.65
N GLN A 225 10.69 18.49 3.97
CA GLN A 225 9.65 18.67 4.97
C GLN A 225 8.94 20.02 4.83
N LYS A 226 9.66 21.09 4.46
CA LYS A 226 9.08 22.42 4.22
C LYS A 226 8.03 22.38 3.11
N TYR A 227 8.32 21.66 2.03
CA TYR A 227 7.42 21.53 0.88
C TYR A 227 6.21 20.65 1.19
N ILE A 228 6.38 19.59 1.98
CA ILE A 228 5.28 18.73 2.40
C ILE A 228 4.27 19.48 3.28
N VAL A 229 4.76 20.32 4.20
CA VAL A 229 3.87 21.19 4.99
C VAL A 229 3.08 22.12 4.07
N LYS A 230 3.73 22.72 3.08
CA LYS A 230 3.08 23.58 2.08
C LYS A 230 2.04 22.81 1.25
N ARG A 231 2.33 21.56 0.86
CA ARG A 231 1.43 20.68 0.10
C ARG A 231 0.10 20.44 0.81
N HIS A 232 0.11 20.33 2.14
CA HIS A 232 -1.13 20.15 2.91
C HIS A 232 -2.13 21.28 2.62
N ASP A 233 -1.67 22.53 2.63
CA ASP A 233 -2.50 23.70 2.31
C ASP A 233 -2.90 23.74 0.83
N LEU A 234 -2.00 23.35 -0.08
CA LEU A 234 -2.30 23.31 -1.52
C LEU A 234 -3.42 22.32 -1.86
N VAL A 235 -3.44 21.16 -1.20
CA VAL A 235 -4.43 20.10 -1.44
C VAL A 235 -5.71 20.34 -0.64
N HIS A 236 -5.61 20.53 0.68
CA HIS A 236 -6.80 20.51 1.56
C HIS A 236 -7.44 21.87 1.78
N ARG A 237 -6.72 22.96 1.46
CA ARG A 237 -7.22 24.34 1.61
C ARG A 237 -7.25 25.10 0.27
N ASN A 238 -7.21 24.36 -0.84
CA ASN A 238 -7.23 24.90 -2.20
C ASN A 238 -6.16 25.99 -2.44
N GLY A 239 -4.98 25.83 -1.82
CA GLY A 239 -3.88 26.79 -1.91
C GLY A 239 -4.02 28.00 -0.99
N LYS A 240 -4.67 27.85 0.16
CA LYS A 240 -4.75 28.89 1.21
C LYS A 240 -4.21 28.38 2.53
N THR A 241 -3.59 29.23 3.33
CA THR A 241 -3.23 28.90 4.71
C THR A 241 -4.47 28.80 5.61
N ALA A 242 -4.29 28.39 6.87
CA ALA A 242 -5.35 28.37 7.88
C ALA A 242 -6.03 29.74 8.04
N ASP A 243 -5.26 30.82 7.88
CA ASP A 243 -5.72 32.20 7.99
C ASP A 243 -6.35 32.73 6.69
N GLY A 244 -6.51 31.87 5.67
CA GLY A 244 -7.13 32.21 4.39
C GLY A 244 -6.20 32.91 3.39
N VAL A 245 -4.90 33.06 3.71
CA VAL A 245 -3.92 33.71 2.84
C VAL A 245 -3.57 32.80 1.67
N LYS A 246 -3.67 33.29 0.44
CA LYS A 246 -3.33 32.51 -0.76
C LYS A 246 -1.83 32.24 -0.79
N ILE A 247 -1.49 30.98 -1.00
CA ILE A 247 -0.12 30.52 -1.20
C ILE A 247 0.22 30.73 -2.68
N ASP A 248 1.22 31.56 -2.95
CA ASP A 248 1.77 31.71 -4.29
C ASP A 248 2.87 30.67 -4.55
N ILE A 249 2.84 30.11 -5.75
CA ILE A 249 3.83 29.17 -6.27
C ILE A 249 4.32 29.77 -7.59
N ASP A 250 5.63 29.96 -7.68
CA ASP A 250 6.32 30.39 -8.89
C ASP A 250 7.24 29.29 -9.41
N ILE A 251 7.80 29.52 -10.59
CA ILE A 251 8.70 28.55 -11.26
C ILE A 251 9.94 28.27 -10.41
N ASP A 252 10.52 29.29 -9.75
CA ASP A 252 11.67 29.11 -8.86
C ASP A 252 11.36 28.18 -7.67
N THR A 253 10.16 28.30 -7.08
CA THR A 253 9.68 27.39 -6.04
C THR A 253 9.63 25.95 -6.55
N ILE A 254 9.12 25.74 -7.77
CA ILE A 254 9.07 24.42 -8.41
C ILE A 254 10.48 23.88 -8.64
N ASP A 255 11.39 24.68 -9.18
CA ASP A 255 12.77 24.25 -9.45
C ASP A 255 13.56 23.92 -8.18
N LYS A 256 13.32 24.64 -7.07
CA LYS A 256 13.88 24.30 -5.76
C LYS A 256 13.29 23.01 -5.20
N LEU A 257 11.98 22.80 -5.35
CA LEU A 257 11.31 21.54 -4.96
C LEU A 257 11.86 20.36 -5.76
N LYS A 258 11.96 20.43 -7.09
CA LYS A 258 12.53 19.36 -7.93
C LYS A 258 13.94 18.99 -7.49
N ARG A 259 14.81 19.99 -7.24
CA ARG A 259 16.18 19.74 -6.76
C ARG A 259 16.20 19.03 -5.40
N SER A 260 15.32 19.44 -4.48
CA SER A 260 15.19 18.80 -3.17
C SER A 260 14.67 17.37 -3.29
N ALA A 261 13.71 17.13 -4.18
CA ALA A 261 13.12 15.82 -4.46
C ALA A 261 14.16 14.87 -5.05
N ILE A 262 14.86 15.29 -6.11
CA ILE A 262 15.95 14.51 -6.73
C ILE A 262 17.05 14.22 -5.70
N GLY A 263 17.49 15.23 -4.93
CA GLY A 263 18.53 15.06 -3.93
C GLY A 263 18.16 14.06 -2.83
N LEU A 264 16.88 14.03 -2.41
CA LEU A 264 16.39 13.04 -1.45
C LEU A 264 16.37 11.64 -2.08
N VAL A 265 15.75 11.49 -3.24
CA VAL A 265 15.59 10.21 -3.94
C VAL A 265 16.94 9.59 -4.30
N ASP A 266 17.89 10.38 -4.81
CA ASP A 266 19.21 9.87 -5.18
C ASP A 266 19.98 9.37 -3.96
N GLN A 267 19.93 10.09 -2.83
CA GLN A 267 20.60 9.65 -1.61
C GLN A 267 19.97 8.36 -1.05
N VAL A 268 18.63 8.27 -1.02
CA VAL A 268 17.94 7.03 -0.62
C VAL A 268 18.32 5.89 -1.56
N SER A 269 18.32 6.12 -2.87
CA SER A 269 18.67 5.11 -3.87
C SER A 269 20.09 4.59 -3.72
N ILE A 270 21.05 5.47 -3.39
CA ILE A 270 22.43 5.06 -3.15
C ILE A 270 22.50 4.13 -1.93
N GLU A 271 21.85 4.50 -0.83
CA GLU A 271 21.82 3.67 0.38
C GLU A 271 21.15 2.31 0.12
N ILE A 272 20.04 2.27 -0.63
CA ILE A 272 19.37 1.02 -1.01
C ILE A 272 20.25 0.15 -1.91
N ASN A 273 20.90 0.74 -2.93
CA ASN A 273 21.76 -0.02 -3.83
C ASN A 273 23.01 -0.58 -3.15
N ASN A 274 23.40 0.00 -2.01
CA ASN A 274 24.50 -0.48 -1.18
C ASN A 274 24.06 -1.56 -0.17
N LEU A 275 22.78 -1.90 -0.11
CA LEU A 275 22.31 -3.04 0.70
C LEU A 275 22.92 -4.32 0.15
N SER A 276 23.94 -4.82 0.84
CA SER A 276 24.61 -6.07 0.47
C SER A 276 23.73 -7.27 0.81
N ASP A 277 23.82 -8.33 -0.01
CA ASP A 277 23.27 -9.65 0.31
C ASP A 277 24.04 -10.37 1.45
N GLU A 278 25.08 -9.71 2.02
CA GLU A 278 26.01 -10.29 2.99
C GLU A 278 25.60 -10.07 4.46
N ASP A 279 24.67 -9.15 4.75
CA ASP A 279 24.12 -8.97 6.09
C ASP A 279 23.03 -10.01 6.38
N LYS A 280 23.41 -11.29 6.33
CA LYS A 280 22.61 -12.42 6.83
C LYS A 280 22.83 -12.50 8.35
N PRO A 281 21.86 -12.15 9.21
CA PRO A 281 21.84 -12.76 10.51
C PRO A 281 21.43 -14.21 10.30
N PHE A 282 22.24 -15.10 10.86
CA PHE A 282 21.80 -16.44 11.19
C PHE A 282 20.49 -16.42 11.99
#